data_AF-A0A952WXQ8-F1
#
_entry.id   AF-A0A952WXQ8-F1
#
_cell.length_a   1.000
_cell.length_b   1.000
_cell.length_c   1.000
_cell.angle_alpha   90.00
_cell.angle_beta   90.00
_cell.angle_gamma   90.00
#
_symmetry.space_group_name_H-M   'P 1'
#
loop_
_entity.id
_entity.type
_entity.pdbx_description
1 polymer ?
#
loop_
_entity_poly.entity_id
_entity_poly.type
_entity_poly.pdbx_seq_one_letter_code
_entity_poly.pdbx_strand_id
1 'polypeptide(L)'
;MKPFLGGEHPVFCTARGTAMTDAFVRRLLAELGRAAGIDKRVHAHGLRHTFAAELRRECVDIGIISRQLGHRSLAATVRYLDHIAPTAVIEAIGKRVW
;
A
#
# COMPACT_ATOMS: atom_id res chain seq x y z
N MET A 1 -6.62 17.02 3.68
CA MET A 1 -5.68 17.44 4.75
C MET A 1 -4.36 17.81 4.09
N LYS A 2 -3.91 19.06 4.24
CA LYS A 2 -2.60 19.47 3.70
C LYS A 2 -1.53 18.91 4.65
N PRO A 3 -0.53 18.13 4.19
CA PRO A 3 0.41 17.43 5.05
C PRO A 3 1.50 18.38 5.54
N PHE A 4 1.16 19.27 6.48
CA PHE A 4 2.09 20.23 7.07
C PHE A 4 2.23 19.99 8.57
N LEU A 5 3.46 19.96 9.07
CA LEU A 5 3.79 20.06 10.49
C LEU A 5 3.42 21.46 10.97
N GLY A 6 2.55 21.56 11.97
CA GLY A 6 2.12 22.84 12.55
C GLY A 6 1.36 23.77 11.59
N GLY A 7 0.98 23.31 10.39
CA GLY A 7 0.27 24.11 9.38
C GLY A 7 1.17 24.93 8.43
N GLU A 8 2.45 25.11 8.75
CA GLU A 8 3.36 26.00 8.02
C GLU A 8 4.42 25.27 7.19
N HIS A 9 4.88 24.09 7.65
CA HIS A 9 5.97 23.36 6.98
C HIS A 9 5.52 22.01 6.44
N PRO A 10 5.78 21.68 5.16
CA PRO A 10 5.38 20.38 4.62
C PRO A 10 6.10 19.24 5.35
N VAL A 11 5.39 18.15 5.64
CA VAL A 11 5.96 16.93 6.25
C VAL A 11 7.04 16.34 5.33
N PHE A 12 6.85 16.42 4.02
CA PHE A 12 7.80 15.99 3.01
C PHE A 12 8.14 17.14 2.07
N CYS A 13 9.44 17.45 1.96
CA CYS A 13 9.94 18.55 1.16
C CYS A 13 10.99 18.11 0.14
N THR A 14 11.18 18.93 -0.88
CA THR A 14 12.35 18.85 -1.77
C THR A 14 13.58 19.39 -1.03
N ALA A 15 14.77 19.20 -1.60
CA ALA A 15 16.01 19.79 -1.07
C ALA A 15 15.96 21.33 -0.92
N ARG A 16 15.00 22.01 -1.56
CA ARG A 16 14.78 23.46 -1.44
C ARG A 16 13.76 23.83 -0.36
N GLY A 17 13.26 22.88 0.43
CA GLY A 17 12.25 23.11 1.47
C GLY A 17 10.81 23.25 0.96
N THR A 18 10.58 23.13 -0.35
CA THR A 18 9.23 23.21 -0.95
C THR A 18 8.49 21.88 -0.84
N ALA A 19 7.15 21.90 -0.79
CA ALA A 19 6.35 20.68 -0.74
C ALA A 19 6.60 19.76 -1.95
N MET A 20 6.70 18.45 -1.71
CA MET A 20 6.78 17.47 -2.79
C MET A 20 5.47 17.40 -3.59
N THR A 21 5.59 17.22 -4.90
CA THR A 21 4.43 17.01 -5.78
C THR A 21 4.21 15.53 -6.06
N ASP A 22 2.98 15.14 -6.38
CA ASP A 22 2.68 13.75 -6.78
C ASP A 22 3.51 13.30 -7.99
N ALA A 23 3.77 14.21 -8.94
CA ALA A 23 4.58 13.91 -10.11
C ALA A 23 6.03 13.58 -9.72
N PHE A 24 6.59 14.35 -8.78
CA PHE A 24 7.92 14.07 -8.24
C PHE A 24 7.97 12.72 -7.53
N VAL A 25 7.00 12.42 -6.66
CA VAL A 25 6.92 11.13 -5.95
C VAL A 25 6.79 9.96 -6.93
N ARG A 26 5.98 10.08 -7.99
CA ARG A 26 5.84 9.05 -9.03
C ARG A 26 7.17 8.77 -9.73
N ARG A 27 7.92 9.82 -10.09
CA ARG A 27 9.23 9.67 -10.73
C ARG A 27 10.24 9.03 -9.78
N LEU A 28 10.30 9.53 -8.55
CA LEU A 28 11.20 9.02 -7.50
C LEU A 28 10.98 7.52 -7.24
N LEU A 29 9.73 7.09 -7.08
CA LEU A 29 9.42 5.68 -6.85
C LEU A 29 9.81 4.78 -8.03
N ALA A 30 9.68 5.26 -9.27
CA ALA A 30 10.13 4.53 -10.44
C ALA A 30 11.67 4.42 -10.51
N GLU A 31 12.39 5.47 -10.13
CA GLU A 31 13.86 5.47 -10.01
C GLU A 31 14.33 4.48 -8.94
N LEU A 32 13.71 4.53 -7.75
CA LEU A 32 14.01 3.61 -6.66
C LEU A 32 13.72 2.15 -7.02
N GLY A 33 12.62 1.89 -7.73
CA GLY A 33 12.31 0.54 -8.22
C GLY A 33 13.38 -0.02 -9.15
N ARG A 34 13.89 0.80 -10.09
CA ARG A 34 15.01 0.41 -10.96
C ARG A 34 16.29 0.17 -10.17
N ALA A 35 16.61 1.06 -9.23
CA ALA A 35 17.80 0.92 -8.39
C ALA A 35 17.75 -0.35 -7.51
N ALA A 36 16.56 -0.77 -7.10
CA ALA A 36 16.32 -1.99 -6.35
C ALA A 36 16.27 -3.27 -7.22
N GLY A 37 16.43 -3.17 -8.55
CA GLY A 37 16.35 -4.33 -9.45
C GLY A 37 14.95 -4.92 -9.60
N ILE A 38 13.90 -4.11 -9.39
CA ILE A 38 12.51 -4.55 -9.51
C ILE A 38 12.03 -4.29 -10.94
N ASP A 39 11.79 -5.36 -11.70
CA ASP A 39 11.31 -5.28 -13.08
C ASP A 39 9.89 -4.71 -13.19
N LYS A 40 9.07 -4.93 -12.16
CA LYS A 40 7.70 -4.40 -12.11
C LYS A 40 7.71 -2.90 -11.83
N ARG A 41 6.74 -2.20 -12.41
CA ARG A 41 6.54 -0.77 -12.13
C ARG A 41 6.24 -0.53 -10.65
N VAL A 42 7.14 0.18 -9.96
CA VAL A 42 6.94 0.63 -8.58
C VAL A 42 6.21 1.98 -8.56
N HIS A 43 5.09 2.05 -7.86
CA HIS A 43 4.32 3.29 -7.65
C HIS A 43 3.55 3.26 -6.32
N ALA A 44 3.16 4.43 -5.82
CA ALA A 44 2.55 4.59 -4.49
C ALA A 44 1.34 3.67 -4.26
N HIS A 45 0.46 3.51 -5.26
CA HIS A 45 -0.70 2.64 -5.12
C HIS A 45 -0.32 1.16 -4.97
N GLY A 46 0.77 0.70 -5.60
CA GLY A 46 1.25 -0.67 -5.59
C GLY A 46 1.93 -1.01 -4.27
N LEU A 47 2.60 -0.03 -3.65
CA LEU A 47 3.12 -0.16 -2.28
C LEU A 47 1.97 -0.29 -1.26
N ARG A 48 0.94 0.57 -1.35
CA ARG A 48 -0.26 0.46 -0.50
C ARG A 48 -0.90 -0.93 -0.59
N HIS A 49 -0.92 -1.45 -1.79
CA HIS A 49 -1.47 -2.73 -2.16
C HIS A 49 -0.64 -3.92 -1.66
N THR A 50 0.68 -3.82 -1.72
CA THR A 50 1.61 -4.79 -1.14
C THR A 50 1.39 -4.85 0.37
N PHE A 51 1.32 -3.70 1.04
CA PHE A 51 1.02 -3.61 2.47
C PHE A 51 -0.32 -4.26 2.84
N ALA A 52 -1.37 -4.03 2.05
CA ALA A 52 -2.67 -4.68 2.27
C ALA A 52 -2.57 -6.22 2.18
N ALA A 53 -1.80 -6.73 1.21
CA ALA A 53 -1.59 -8.16 1.04
C ALA A 53 -0.76 -8.76 2.19
N GLU A 54 0.25 -8.06 2.69
CA GLU A 54 1.04 -8.46 3.86
C GLU A 54 0.16 -8.59 5.11
N LEU A 55 -0.64 -7.56 5.42
CA LEU A 55 -1.60 -7.63 6.54
C LEU A 55 -2.57 -8.80 6.39
N ARG A 56 -3.00 -9.11 5.17
CA ARG A 56 -3.88 -10.25 4.94
C ARG A 56 -3.17 -11.58 5.18
N ARG A 57 -1.90 -11.71 4.79
CA ARG A 57 -1.06 -12.90 5.07
C ARG A 57 -0.80 -13.09 6.56
N GLU A 58 -0.77 -11.99 7.32
CA GLU A 58 -0.70 -11.99 8.78
C GLU A 58 -2.08 -12.27 9.44
N CYS A 59 -3.07 -12.68 8.66
CA CYS A 59 -4.44 -12.97 9.11
C CYS A 59 -5.14 -11.79 9.79
N VAL A 60 -4.73 -10.56 9.51
CA VAL A 60 -5.44 -9.37 9.98
C VAL A 60 -6.84 -9.33 9.37
N ASP A 61 -7.82 -8.97 10.20
CA ASP A 61 -9.21 -8.84 9.77
C ASP A 61 -9.35 -7.82 8.62
N ILE A 62 -10.13 -8.19 7.60
CA ILE A 62 -10.28 -7.38 6.39
C ILE A 62 -10.98 -6.04 6.65
N GLY A 63 -11.84 -5.98 7.68
CA GLY A 63 -12.45 -4.75 8.15
C GLY A 63 -11.45 -3.81 8.84
N ILE A 64 -10.44 -4.35 9.52
CA ILE A 64 -9.31 -3.58 10.06
C ILE A 64 -8.44 -3.06 8.92
N ILE A 65 -8.06 -3.92 7.97
CA ILE A 65 -7.27 -3.53 6.79
C ILE A 65 -7.98 -2.40 6.02
N SER A 66 -9.28 -2.56 5.76
CA SER A 66 -10.05 -1.56 5.01
C SER A 66 -10.12 -0.19 5.71
N ARG A 67 -10.25 -0.18 7.05
CA ARG A 67 -10.24 1.06 7.84
C ARG A 67 -8.85 1.71 7.83
N GLN A 68 -7.79 0.93 7.99
CA GLN A 68 -6.42 1.41 7.94
C GLN A 68 -6.07 2.07 6.59
N LEU A 69 -6.61 1.54 5.50
CA LEU A 69 -6.40 2.08 4.15
C LEU A 69 -7.30 3.28 3.82
N GLY A 70 -8.27 3.60 4.68
CA GLY A 70 -9.22 4.70 4.48
C GLY A 70 -10.17 4.49 3.29
N HIS A 71 -10.47 3.25 2.93
CA HIS A 71 -11.38 2.95 1.83
C HIS A 71 -12.83 3.23 2.25
N ARG A 72 -13.55 4.02 1.43
CA ARG A 72 -14.98 4.32 1.63
C ARG A 72 -15.89 3.10 1.44
N SER A 73 -15.40 2.04 0.81
CA SER A 73 -16.15 0.79 0.63
C SER A 73 -15.27 -0.43 0.85
N LEU A 74 -15.80 -1.41 1.57
CA LEU A 74 -15.15 -2.71 1.83
C LEU A 74 -14.88 -3.46 0.52
N ALA A 75 -15.74 -3.27 -0.49
CA ALA A 75 -15.66 -3.90 -1.80
C ALA A 75 -14.34 -3.60 -2.55
N ALA A 76 -13.73 -2.43 -2.34
CA ALA A 76 -12.44 -2.09 -2.94
C ALA A 76 -11.29 -2.92 -2.34
N THR A 77 -11.37 -3.19 -1.03
CA THR A 77 -10.39 -3.99 -0.29
C THR A 77 -10.52 -5.48 -0.61
N VAL A 78 -11.77 -6.00 -0.62
CA VAL A 78 -12.08 -7.41 -0.93
C VAL A 78 -11.63 -7.78 -2.34
N ARG A 79 -12.07 -7.02 -3.37
CA ARG A 79 -11.72 -7.31 -4.77
C ARG A 79 -10.22 -7.39 -4.99
N TYR A 80 -9.45 -6.48 -4.37
CA TYR A 80 -8.01 -6.47 -4.53
C TYR A 80 -7.34 -7.68 -3.85
N LEU A 81 -7.72 -7.98 -2.60
CA LEU A 81 -7.14 -9.08 -1.85
C LEU A 81 -7.46 -10.46 -2.46
N ASP A 82 -8.68 -10.65 -2.97
CA ASP A 82 -9.11 -11.90 -3.61
C ASP A 82 -8.29 -12.21 -4.87
N HIS A 83 -7.83 -11.20 -5.62
CA HIS A 83 -7.02 -11.40 -6.80
C HIS A 83 -5.55 -11.80 -6.53
N ILE A 84 -5.09 -11.73 -5.28
CA ILE A 84 -3.64 -11.79 -4.96
C ILE A 84 -3.31 -12.94 -4.03
N ALA A 85 -4.30 -13.46 -3.29
CA ALA A 85 -4.10 -14.55 -2.36
C ALA A 85 -4.90 -15.84 -2.67
N PRO A 86 -4.86 -16.42 -3.89
CA PRO A 86 -5.42 -17.76 -4.12
C PRO A 86 -4.80 -18.82 -3.21
N THR A 87 -3.50 -18.70 -2.93
CA THR A 87 -2.73 -19.67 -2.14
C THR A 87 -3.09 -19.66 -0.64
N ALA A 88 -3.53 -18.51 -0.11
CA ALA A 88 -3.93 -18.40 1.30
C ALA A 88 -5.20 -19.19 1.60
N VAL A 89 -6.09 -19.36 0.62
CA VAL A 89 -7.28 -20.22 0.74
C VAL A 89 -6.86 -21.69 0.87
N ILE A 90 -5.87 -22.12 0.09
CA ILE A 90 -5.35 -23.49 0.14
C ILE A 90 -4.70 -23.79 1.49
N GLU A 91 -3.88 -22.87 2.02
CA GLU A 91 -3.29 -23.02 3.36
C GLU A 91 -4.32 -23.03 4.48
N ALA A 92 -5.35 -22.19 4.42
CA ALA A 92 -6.39 -22.13 5.44
C ALA A 92 -7.24 -23.41 5.47
N ILE A 93 -7.53 -24.00 4.30
CA ILE A 93 -8.26 -25.27 4.21
C ILE A 93 -7.36 -26.45 4.64
N GLY A 94 -6.08 -26.44 4.27
CA GLY A 94 -5.13 -27.51 4.62
C GLY A 94 -4.83 -27.62 6.12
N LYS A 95 -5.04 -26.56 6.91
CA LYS A 95 -4.83 -26.56 8.37
C LYS A 95 -6.08 -26.97 9.17
N ARG A 96 -7.22 -27.24 8.53
CA ARG A 96 -8.40 -27.76 9.23
C ARG A 96 -8.20 -29.23 9.57
N VAL A 97 -8.05 -29.52 10.86
CA VAL A 97 -8.19 -30.86 11.42
C VAL A 97 -9.65 -31.02 11.84
N TRP A 98 -10.27 -32.13 11.43
CA TRP A 98 -11.64 -32.50 11.79
C TRP A 98 -11.75 -32.92 13.25
#